data_AF-A0A2E8FN92-F1
#
_entry.id   AF-A0A2E8FN92-F1
#
_cell.length_a   1.000
_cell.length_b   1.000
_cell.length_c   1.000
_cell.angle_alpha   90.00
_cell.angle_beta   90.00
_cell.angle_gamma   90.00
#
_symmetry.space_group_name_H-M   'P 1'
#
loop_
_entity.id
_entity.type
_entity.pdbx_description
1 polymer ?
#
loop_
_entity_poly.entity_id
_entity_poly.type
_entity_poly.pdbx_seq_one_letter_code
_entity_poly.pdbx_strand_id
1 'polypeptide(L)'
;MADRPRPNRPESSSSWRTPFAWFEYLMQWVVYAAARSATFKVACGLLVVVLSTTLALYVVEWPARQQSREHLQWLVLIDAGSRPGGGEVIQEILEDLNRRGRQSLAGLRLRDKNLSGLQLPNARLAGVDFTGSDLSGADLVRSNLGAAILERADLRSTNLESAQLVNIRAMNANLHGANLTQADGREADFSGADLRESTLDGAHLYMARFRGADLTGLTIGLTSTSPIGDPAGGSRGPDLRLADFSEAQMSGVDLSGASLSGNVFVAAVLTGANLRGAQLQQTDFSRARLQRTDLTRARLVGSNLRAADLREATLVAADFSGADLTDARLDDAVVGRLDWFDWLADLSSPPVRIGDLSRQWRVVEDQVTTGDTRFLLKSQSPSTPTTTGD
;
A
#
# COMPACT_ATOMS: atom_id res chain seq x y z
N MET A 1 28.66 49.94 -54.39
CA MET A 1 28.41 51.31 -53.93
C MET A 1 27.02 51.72 -54.40
N ALA A 2 26.04 51.70 -53.51
CA ALA A 2 24.73 52.32 -53.71
C ALA A 2 24.56 53.29 -52.53
N ASP A 3 24.49 54.59 -52.83
CA ASP A 3 24.46 55.65 -51.83
C ASP A 3 23.10 55.61 -51.10
N ARG A 4 23.09 55.29 -49.80
CA ARG A 4 21.86 55.38 -49.00
C ARG A 4 21.51 56.86 -48.80
N PRO A 5 20.22 57.25 -48.91
CA PRO A 5 19.80 58.65 -48.83
C PRO A 5 20.14 59.28 -47.47
N ARG A 6 20.59 60.54 -47.49
CA ARG A 6 20.89 61.33 -46.27
C ARG A 6 19.60 61.57 -45.47
N PRO A 7 19.67 61.69 -44.12
CA PRO A 7 18.48 62.00 -43.32
C PRO A 7 17.88 63.35 -43.75
N ASN A 8 16.57 63.37 -44.02
CA ASN A 8 15.85 64.58 -44.41
C ASN A 8 15.68 65.52 -43.22
N ARG A 9 16.01 66.81 -43.43
CA ARG A 9 15.91 67.84 -42.41
C ARG A 9 14.43 68.07 -42.05
N PRO A 10 14.06 68.11 -40.76
CA PRO A 10 12.67 68.36 -40.38
C PRO A 10 12.26 69.78 -40.81
N GLU A 11 11.10 69.90 -41.45
CA GLU A 11 10.53 71.19 -41.85
C GLU A 11 9.98 71.92 -40.61
N SER A 12 10.29 73.21 -40.49
CA SER A 12 9.89 74.03 -39.35
C SER A 12 8.41 74.43 -39.45
N SER A 13 7.52 73.52 -39.05
CA SER A 13 6.14 73.88 -38.70
C SER A 13 5.99 73.86 -37.17
N SER A 14 5.33 74.88 -36.61
CA SER A 14 5.27 75.18 -35.18
C SER A 14 4.36 74.22 -34.40
N SER A 15 4.73 72.94 -34.30
CA SER A 15 4.09 72.00 -33.38
C SER A 15 5.02 71.59 -32.25
N TRP A 16 4.46 71.24 -31.09
CA TRP A 16 5.18 70.76 -29.90
C TRP A 16 6.05 69.51 -30.14
N ARG A 17 5.92 68.86 -31.30
CA ARG A 17 6.79 67.74 -31.72
C ARG A 17 8.12 68.19 -32.32
N THR A 18 8.31 69.49 -32.57
CA THR A 18 9.55 70.04 -33.15
C THR A 18 10.82 69.71 -32.35
N PRO A 19 10.91 69.88 -31.02
CA PRO A 19 12.12 69.49 -30.29
C PRO A 19 12.40 67.98 -30.35
N PHE A 20 11.35 67.14 -30.38
CA PHE A 20 11.50 65.69 -30.50
C PHE A 20 11.95 65.27 -31.91
N ALA A 21 11.42 65.90 -32.96
CA ALA A 21 11.83 65.67 -34.34
C ALA A 21 13.27 66.13 -34.60
N TRP A 22 13.70 67.23 -33.99
CA TRP A 22 15.09 67.68 -34.02
C TRP A 22 16.02 66.75 -33.23
N PHE A 23 15.56 66.17 -32.12
CA PHE A 23 16.30 65.16 -31.36
C PHE A 23 16.42 63.84 -32.13
N GLU A 24 15.36 63.34 -32.76
CA GLU A 24 15.42 62.17 -33.65
C GLU A 24 16.31 62.43 -34.87
N TYR A 25 16.24 63.62 -35.47
CA TYR A 25 17.12 64.01 -36.57
C TYR A 25 18.59 64.04 -36.15
N LEU A 26 18.89 64.59 -34.96
CA LEU A 26 20.22 64.59 -34.37
C LEU A 26 20.70 63.16 -34.10
N MET A 27 19.85 62.30 -33.53
CA MET A 27 20.17 60.89 -33.26
C MET A 27 20.38 60.10 -34.55
N GLN A 28 19.59 60.33 -35.60
CA GLN A 28 19.80 59.73 -36.92
C GLN A 28 21.12 60.20 -37.55
N TRP A 29 21.53 61.46 -37.35
CA TRP A 29 22.84 61.96 -37.78
C TRP A 29 23.99 61.40 -36.93
N VAL A 30 23.82 61.26 -35.62
CA VAL A 30 24.79 60.61 -34.74
C VAL A 30 24.96 59.15 -35.14
N VAL A 31 23.88 58.43 -35.43
CA VAL A 31 23.92 57.04 -35.94
C VAL A 31 24.49 56.98 -37.35
N TYR A 32 24.18 57.93 -38.25
CA TYR A 32 24.72 57.98 -39.61
C TYR A 32 26.24 58.30 -39.62
N ALA A 33 26.68 59.22 -38.76
CA ALA A 33 28.09 59.59 -38.58
C ALA A 33 28.87 58.48 -37.86
N ALA A 34 28.30 57.90 -36.80
CA ALA A 34 28.86 56.73 -36.12
C ALA A 34 28.92 55.52 -37.05
N ALA A 35 27.88 55.27 -37.86
CA ALA A 35 27.90 54.21 -38.88
C ALA A 35 28.90 54.47 -40.01
N ARG A 36 29.36 55.72 -40.23
CA ARG A 36 30.49 56.01 -41.14
C ARG A 36 31.85 55.84 -40.47
N SER A 37 31.91 55.91 -39.15
CA SER A 37 33.13 55.66 -38.39
C SER A 37 33.50 54.17 -38.44
N ALA A 38 34.69 53.88 -38.97
CA ALA A 38 35.24 52.53 -38.98
C ALA A 38 35.33 51.96 -37.56
N THR A 39 35.65 52.79 -36.55
CA THR A 39 35.80 52.34 -35.17
C THR A 39 34.48 51.92 -34.53
N PHE A 40 33.37 52.60 -34.81
CA PHE A 40 32.06 52.22 -34.28
C PHE A 40 31.50 50.96 -34.95
N LYS A 41 31.70 50.80 -36.27
CA LYS A 41 31.38 49.55 -36.98
C LYS A 41 32.17 48.36 -36.43
N VAL A 42 33.47 48.56 -36.18
CA VAL A 42 34.32 47.55 -35.55
C VAL A 42 33.84 47.24 -34.14
N ALA A 43 33.50 48.24 -33.32
CA ALA A 43 32.98 48.04 -31.97
C ALA A 43 31.65 47.28 -31.93
N CYS A 44 30.69 47.63 -32.80
CA CYS A 44 29.43 46.89 -32.94
C CYS A 44 29.65 45.46 -33.45
N GLY A 45 30.55 45.27 -34.42
CA GLY A 45 30.93 43.94 -34.91
C GLY A 45 31.54 43.08 -33.80
N LEU A 46 32.42 43.66 -32.98
CA LEU A 46 33.02 43.00 -31.82
C LEU A 46 31.96 42.63 -30.77
N LEU A 47 31.00 43.53 -30.49
CA LEU A 47 29.91 43.25 -29.55
C LEU A 47 29.01 42.11 -30.02
N VAL A 48 28.68 42.07 -31.32
CA VAL A 48 27.92 40.97 -31.93
C VAL A 48 28.69 39.65 -31.83
N VAL A 49 30.01 39.67 -32.11
CA VAL A 49 30.86 38.48 -31.95
C VAL A 49 30.91 38.03 -30.50
N VAL A 50 31.07 38.94 -29.53
CA VAL A 50 31.04 38.59 -28.11
C VAL A 50 29.68 37.99 -27.74
N LEU A 51 28.56 38.68 -27.98
CA LEU A 51 27.23 38.16 -27.61
C LEU A 51 26.90 36.81 -28.28
N SER A 52 27.25 36.65 -29.55
CA SER A 52 27.05 35.39 -30.28
C SER A 52 27.96 34.27 -29.76
N THR A 53 29.21 34.56 -29.41
CA THR A 53 30.11 33.57 -28.80
C THR A 53 29.69 33.22 -27.37
N THR A 54 29.23 34.16 -26.54
CA THR A 54 28.72 33.84 -25.20
C THR A 54 27.45 33.00 -25.28
N LEU A 55 26.54 33.30 -26.21
CA LEU A 55 25.35 32.49 -26.44
C LEU A 55 25.71 31.09 -26.97
N ALA A 56 26.65 31.00 -27.91
CA ALA A 56 27.14 29.73 -28.43
C ALA A 56 27.79 28.89 -27.32
N LEU A 57 28.65 29.48 -26.49
CA LEU A 57 29.22 28.82 -25.31
C LEU A 57 28.14 28.39 -24.32
N TYR A 58 27.15 29.24 -24.05
CA TYR A 58 26.04 28.89 -23.16
C TYR A 58 25.26 27.67 -23.67
N VAL A 59 24.99 27.60 -24.97
CA VAL A 59 24.29 26.48 -25.61
C VAL A 59 25.16 25.23 -25.65
N VAL A 60 26.45 25.35 -25.96
CA VAL A 60 27.40 24.24 -26.02
C VAL A 60 27.69 23.65 -24.63
N GLU A 61 27.83 24.50 -23.61
CA GLU A 61 28.07 24.08 -22.21
C GLU A 61 26.78 23.69 -21.48
N TRP A 62 25.61 23.93 -22.07
CA TRP A 62 24.32 23.63 -21.45
C TRP A 62 24.23 22.19 -20.92
N PRO A 63 24.66 21.14 -21.66
CA PRO A 63 24.65 19.77 -21.16
C PRO A 63 25.59 19.57 -19.95
N ALA A 64 26.77 20.19 -19.96
CA ALA A 64 27.75 20.06 -18.87
C ALA A 64 27.25 20.73 -17.57
N ARG A 65 26.53 21.85 -17.69
CA ARG A 65 25.91 22.52 -16.53
C ARG A 65 24.75 21.72 -15.97
N GLN A 66 23.94 21.07 -16.82
CA GLN A 66 22.91 20.15 -16.37
C GLN A 66 23.52 18.98 -15.59
N GLN A 67 24.56 18.35 -16.14
CA GLN A 67 25.25 17.24 -15.47
C GLN A 67 25.87 17.67 -14.13
N SER A 68 26.41 18.89 -14.04
CA SER A 68 26.97 19.43 -12.80
C SER A 68 25.90 19.67 -11.73
N ARG A 69 24.72 20.17 -12.12
CA ARG A 69 23.58 20.34 -11.20
C ARG A 69 23.05 19.01 -10.69
N GLU A 70 22.92 18.02 -11.58
CA GLU A 70 22.54 16.66 -11.21
C GLU A 70 23.55 16.06 -10.23
N HIS A 71 24.85 16.23 -10.49
CA HIS A 71 25.90 15.76 -9.59
C HIS A 71 25.79 16.39 -8.19
N LEU A 72 25.52 17.70 -8.10
CA LEU A 72 25.30 18.38 -6.82
C LEU A 72 24.03 17.89 -6.09
N GLN A 73 22.92 17.70 -6.81
CA GLN A 73 21.70 17.11 -6.24
C GLN A 73 21.97 15.71 -5.67
N TRP A 74 22.73 14.88 -6.39
CA TRP A 74 23.16 13.56 -5.91
C TRP A 74 24.07 13.63 -4.68
N LEU A 75 25.03 14.56 -4.65
CA LEU A 75 25.88 14.77 -3.49
C LEU A 75 25.06 15.19 -2.26
N VAL A 76 24.06 16.06 -2.44
CA VAL A 76 23.12 16.45 -1.38
C VAL A 76 22.33 15.24 -0.91
N LEU A 77 21.81 14.38 -1.80
CA LEU A 77 21.10 13.17 -1.38
C LEU A 77 21.99 12.21 -0.56
N ILE A 78 23.25 12.04 -0.97
CA ILE A 78 24.21 11.17 -0.27
C ILE A 78 24.58 11.75 1.11
N ASP A 79 24.84 13.06 1.22
CA ASP A 79 25.20 13.71 2.48
C ASP A 79 23.98 13.89 3.41
N ALA A 80 22.85 14.34 2.88
CA ALA A 80 21.62 14.59 3.64
C ALA A 80 20.91 13.29 4.06
N GLY A 81 21.09 12.20 3.32
CA GLY A 81 20.66 10.86 3.75
C GLY A 81 21.16 10.50 5.16
N SER A 82 22.29 11.08 5.57
CA SER A 82 22.97 10.79 6.84
C SER A 82 22.61 11.72 8.01
N ARG A 83 21.84 12.81 7.80
CA ARG A 83 21.54 13.81 8.85
C ARG A 83 20.03 13.92 9.14
N PRO A 84 19.60 14.09 10.41
CA PRO A 84 18.20 14.38 10.72
C PRO A 84 17.83 15.81 10.32
N GLY A 85 16.65 16.00 9.73
CA GLY A 85 16.18 17.32 9.23
C GLY A 85 16.62 17.61 7.79
N GLY A 86 15.72 18.20 6.99
CA GLY A 86 15.93 18.47 5.55
C GLY A 86 14.92 17.80 4.61
N GLY A 87 13.80 17.30 5.14
CA GLY A 87 12.76 16.57 4.40
C GLY A 87 12.26 17.27 3.14
N GLU A 88 11.91 18.55 3.23
CA GLU A 88 11.38 19.34 2.11
C GLU A 88 12.36 19.44 0.93
N VAL A 89 13.64 19.72 1.21
CA VAL A 89 14.66 19.84 0.15
C VAL A 89 14.91 18.48 -0.50
N ILE A 90 14.97 17.41 0.31
CA ILE A 90 15.12 16.04 -0.21
C ILE A 90 13.91 15.68 -1.07
N GLN A 91 12.69 15.97 -0.62
CA GLN A 91 11.47 15.74 -1.35
C GLN A 91 11.49 16.45 -2.72
N GLU A 92 11.79 17.75 -2.76
CA GLU A 92 11.86 18.51 -4.01
C GLU A 92 12.88 17.91 -4.98
N ILE A 93 14.06 17.51 -4.48
CA ILE A 93 15.08 16.85 -5.28
C ILE A 93 14.57 15.51 -5.82
N LEU A 94 14.01 14.64 -4.97
CA LEU A 94 13.49 13.33 -5.39
C LEU A 94 12.41 13.46 -6.46
N GLU A 95 11.47 14.39 -6.29
CA GLU A 95 10.37 14.65 -7.23
C GLU A 95 10.87 15.23 -8.56
N ASP A 96 11.84 16.15 -8.54
CA ASP A 96 12.50 16.66 -9.75
C ASP A 96 13.25 15.55 -10.51
N LEU A 97 14.00 14.70 -9.79
CA LEU A 97 14.70 13.56 -10.38
C LEU A 97 13.72 12.54 -11.00
N ASN A 98 12.60 12.27 -10.35
CA ASN A 98 11.57 11.36 -10.87
C ASN A 98 10.89 11.92 -12.13
N ARG A 99 10.53 13.21 -12.14
CA ARG A 99 9.93 13.88 -13.32
C ARG A 99 10.82 13.83 -14.56
N ARG A 100 12.15 13.80 -14.37
CA ARG A 100 13.13 13.70 -15.48
C ARG A 100 13.27 12.27 -16.02
N GLY A 101 12.65 11.27 -15.39
CA GLY A 101 12.40 9.92 -15.94
C GLY A 101 13.61 9.01 -16.15
N ARG A 102 14.82 9.43 -15.73
CA ARG A 102 16.07 8.72 -16.05
C ARG A 102 16.83 8.16 -14.86
N GLN A 103 16.46 8.51 -13.64
CA GLN A 103 17.29 8.22 -12.49
C GLN A 103 16.64 7.17 -11.60
N SER A 104 17.38 6.08 -11.39
CA SER A 104 17.03 5.11 -10.36
C SER A 104 17.35 5.73 -9.01
N LEU A 105 16.38 5.68 -8.09
CA LEU A 105 16.54 6.10 -6.70
C LEU A 105 16.91 4.90 -5.81
N ALA A 106 17.17 3.73 -6.42
CA ALA A 106 17.45 2.48 -5.73
C ALA A 106 18.64 2.59 -4.76
N GLY A 107 18.51 1.95 -3.60
CA GLY A 107 19.57 1.86 -2.59
C GLY A 107 19.86 3.15 -1.82
N LEU A 108 19.10 4.23 -2.03
CA LEU A 108 19.22 5.45 -1.22
C LEU A 108 18.96 5.16 0.25
N ARG A 109 19.63 5.92 1.13
CA ARG A 109 19.41 5.90 2.57
C ARG A 109 18.65 7.14 2.99
N LEU A 110 17.36 6.99 3.17
CA LEU A 110 16.42 8.05 3.51
C LEU A 110 15.81 7.77 4.88
N ARG A 111 16.65 7.48 5.89
CA ARG A 111 16.21 7.15 7.26
C ARG A 111 15.79 8.39 8.05
N ASP A 112 14.75 8.23 8.86
CA ASP A 112 14.21 9.26 9.76
C ASP A 112 13.97 10.61 9.06
N LYS A 113 13.49 10.54 7.81
CA LYS A 113 13.20 11.72 6.98
C LYS A 113 11.71 12.00 6.97
N ASN A 114 11.36 13.28 7.00
CA ASN A 114 10.01 13.71 6.68
C ASN A 114 9.86 13.80 5.16
N LEU A 115 9.08 12.90 4.59
CA LEU A 115 8.73 12.80 3.18
C LEU A 115 7.20 12.68 3.02
N SER A 116 6.44 13.28 3.94
CA SER A 116 4.98 13.28 3.91
C SER A 116 4.48 13.90 2.61
N GLY A 117 3.53 13.25 1.94
CA GLY A 117 2.96 13.73 0.68
C GLY A 117 3.91 13.65 -0.53
N LEU A 118 5.04 12.94 -0.41
CA LEU A 118 6.00 12.72 -1.50
C LEU A 118 5.33 12.20 -2.78
N GLN A 119 5.61 12.84 -3.92
CA GLN A 119 5.01 12.49 -5.21
C GLN A 119 5.99 11.74 -6.11
N LEU A 120 6.02 10.41 -5.99
CA LEU A 120 6.93 9.53 -6.72
C LEU A 120 6.21 8.41 -7.50
N PRO A 121 5.19 8.69 -8.32
CA PRO A 121 4.54 7.64 -9.10
C PRO A 121 5.51 7.02 -10.11
N ASN A 122 5.43 5.70 -10.28
CA ASN A 122 6.28 4.87 -11.15
C ASN A 122 7.79 4.95 -10.82
N ALA A 123 8.15 5.38 -9.61
CA ALA A 123 9.55 5.55 -9.23
C ALA A 123 10.27 4.21 -9.06
N ARG A 124 11.59 4.21 -9.25
CA ARG A 124 12.47 3.06 -9.01
C ARG A 124 13.16 3.22 -7.66
N LEU A 125 12.56 2.65 -6.62
CA LEU A 125 12.95 2.76 -5.20
C LEU A 125 13.40 1.40 -4.62
N ALA A 126 13.83 0.47 -5.46
CA ALA A 126 14.25 -0.85 -5.01
C ALA A 126 15.41 -0.75 -4.00
N GLY A 127 15.29 -1.46 -2.88
CA GLY A 127 16.33 -1.48 -1.83
C GLY A 127 16.55 -0.15 -1.09
N VAL A 128 15.69 0.85 -1.25
CA VAL A 128 15.79 2.10 -0.51
C VAL A 128 15.51 1.86 0.98
N ASP A 129 16.29 2.52 1.83
CA ASP A 129 16.11 2.48 3.28
C ASP A 129 15.30 3.70 3.75
N PHE A 130 14.02 3.47 4.02
CA PHE A 130 13.05 4.40 4.60
C PHE A 130 12.81 4.14 6.10
N THR A 131 13.73 3.48 6.80
CA THR A 131 13.56 3.17 8.23
C THR A 131 13.17 4.44 9.01
N GLY A 132 12.07 4.40 9.74
CA GLY A 132 11.61 5.50 10.60
C GLY A 132 11.15 6.77 9.87
N SER A 133 11.05 6.73 8.55
CA SER A 133 10.67 7.91 7.75
C SER A 133 9.17 8.09 7.67
N ASP A 134 8.76 9.34 7.54
CA ASP A 134 7.37 9.72 7.32
C ASP A 134 7.11 9.80 5.81
N LEU A 135 6.27 8.89 5.32
CA LEU A 135 5.75 8.80 3.94
C LEU A 135 4.23 8.94 3.94
N SER A 136 3.64 9.49 5.01
CA SER A 136 2.20 9.63 5.15
C SER A 136 1.61 10.45 3.99
N GLY A 137 0.56 9.93 3.38
CA GLY A 137 -0.08 10.54 2.21
C GLY A 137 0.76 10.58 0.93
N ALA A 138 1.93 9.93 0.88
CA ALA A 138 2.75 9.89 -0.34
C ALA A 138 2.04 9.14 -1.48
N ASP A 139 2.30 9.58 -2.72
CA ASP A 139 1.89 8.88 -3.94
C ASP A 139 3.06 8.05 -4.48
N LEU A 140 2.94 6.73 -4.34
CA LEU A 140 3.89 5.73 -4.78
C LEU A 140 3.26 4.75 -5.77
N VAL A 141 2.19 5.16 -6.46
CA VAL A 141 1.47 4.33 -7.42
C VAL A 141 2.42 3.74 -8.47
N ARG A 142 2.30 2.42 -8.72
CA ARG A 142 3.12 1.67 -9.68
C ARG A 142 4.64 1.75 -9.46
N SER A 143 5.09 2.20 -8.29
CA SER A 143 6.51 2.31 -7.97
C SER A 143 7.09 0.94 -7.66
N ASN A 144 8.38 0.78 -7.94
CA ASN A 144 9.13 -0.41 -7.56
C ASN A 144 9.85 -0.16 -6.24
N LEU A 145 9.34 -0.73 -5.14
CA LEU A 145 9.95 -0.73 -3.82
C LEU A 145 10.53 -2.11 -3.45
N GLY A 146 10.81 -2.98 -4.43
CA GLY A 146 11.31 -4.33 -4.15
C GLY A 146 12.53 -4.31 -3.22
N ALA A 147 12.49 -5.13 -2.17
CA ALA A 147 13.51 -5.19 -1.12
C ALA A 147 13.76 -3.88 -0.33
N ALA A 148 12.87 -2.89 -0.42
CA ALA A 148 12.97 -1.66 0.39
C ALA A 148 12.79 -1.96 1.90
N ILE A 149 13.40 -1.12 2.72
CA ILE A 149 13.34 -1.19 4.18
C ILE A 149 12.42 -0.08 4.66
N LEU A 150 11.27 -0.45 5.17
CA LEU A 150 10.20 0.41 5.66
C LEU A 150 9.95 0.19 7.16
N GLU A 151 10.93 -0.37 7.87
CA GLU A 151 10.80 -0.68 9.30
C GLU A 151 10.47 0.59 10.10
N ARG A 152 9.37 0.54 10.86
CA ARG A 152 8.86 1.68 11.66
C ARG A 152 8.59 2.95 10.83
N ALA A 153 8.46 2.84 9.51
CA ALA A 153 8.06 3.96 8.66
C ALA A 153 6.58 4.30 8.87
N ASP A 154 6.23 5.57 8.71
CA ASP A 154 4.84 6.02 8.67
C ASP A 154 4.37 6.06 7.20
N LEU A 155 3.44 5.18 6.85
CA LEU A 155 2.83 5.00 5.54
C LEU A 155 1.31 5.26 5.60
N ARG A 156 0.85 6.04 6.59
CA ARG A 156 -0.57 6.33 6.75
C ARG A 156 -1.13 6.97 5.50
N SER A 157 -2.23 6.42 4.99
CA SER A 157 -2.90 6.93 3.79
C SER A 157 -2.00 7.05 2.55
N THR A 158 -0.86 6.33 2.51
CA THR A 158 0.01 6.29 1.32
C THR A 158 -0.69 5.53 0.19
N ASN A 159 -0.56 6.02 -1.03
CA ASN A 159 -1.06 5.34 -2.22
C ASN A 159 0.01 4.40 -2.79
N LEU A 160 -0.15 3.10 -2.58
CA LEU A 160 0.70 2.01 -3.08
C LEU A 160 -0.02 1.19 -4.16
N GLU A 161 -1.04 1.76 -4.82
CA GLU A 161 -1.79 1.06 -5.86
C GLU A 161 -0.84 0.54 -6.95
N SER A 162 -0.96 -0.76 -7.26
CA SER A 162 -0.12 -1.45 -8.24
C SER A 162 1.40 -1.36 -7.99
N ALA A 163 1.84 -1.00 -6.77
CA ALA A 163 3.26 -0.93 -6.44
C ALA A 163 3.88 -2.34 -6.33
N GLN A 164 5.17 -2.45 -6.66
CA GLN A 164 5.95 -3.68 -6.45
C GLN A 164 6.60 -3.62 -5.07
N LEU A 165 6.10 -4.45 -4.16
CA LEU A 165 6.47 -4.57 -2.76
C LEU A 165 7.12 -5.93 -2.45
N VAL A 166 7.65 -6.61 -3.47
CA VAL A 166 8.26 -7.93 -3.30
C VAL A 166 9.41 -7.87 -2.32
N ASN A 167 9.41 -8.76 -1.32
CA ASN A 167 10.48 -8.86 -0.32
C ASN A 167 10.75 -7.57 0.51
N ILE A 168 9.77 -6.67 0.66
CA ILE A 168 9.93 -5.50 1.53
C ILE A 168 10.02 -5.88 3.01
N ARG A 169 10.68 -5.04 3.81
CA ARG A 169 10.67 -5.12 5.28
C ARG A 169 9.89 -3.95 5.87
N ALA A 170 8.61 -4.13 6.14
CA ALA A 170 7.71 -3.14 6.74
C ALA A 170 7.34 -3.49 8.20
N MET A 171 8.28 -4.09 8.93
CA MET A 171 8.04 -4.48 10.32
C MET A 171 7.73 -3.26 11.19
N ASN A 172 6.65 -3.34 11.98
CA ASN A 172 6.15 -2.26 12.83
C ASN A 172 5.89 -0.93 12.08
N ALA A 173 5.68 -0.98 10.76
CA ALA A 173 5.31 0.19 9.98
C ALA A 173 3.84 0.56 10.22
N ASN A 174 3.50 1.83 10.02
CA ASN A 174 2.12 2.30 10.11
C ASN A 174 1.51 2.46 8.72
N LEU A 175 0.74 1.48 8.25
CA LEU A 175 0.00 1.50 6.98
C LEU A 175 -1.50 1.78 7.19
N HIS A 176 -1.90 2.43 8.29
CA HIS A 176 -3.31 2.72 8.55
C HIS A 176 -3.91 3.54 7.40
N GLY A 177 -5.01 3.03 6.82
CA GLY A 177 -5.69 3.64 5.68
C GLY A 177 -4.89 3.63 4.37
N ALA A 178 -3.77 2.90 4.26
CA ALA A 178 -2.99 2.83 3.03
C ALA A 178 -3.74 2.08 1.92
N ASN A 179 -3.52 2.49 0.66
CA ASN A 179 -4.08 1.83 -0.50
C ASN A 179 -3.06 0.87 -1.12
N LEU A 180 -3.22 -0.45 -0.91
CA LEU A 180 -2.40 -1.50 -1.51
C LEU A 180 -3.15 -2.26 -2.62
N THR A 181 -4.17 -1.64 -3.22
CA THR A 181 -4.95 -2.24 -4.32
C THR A 181 -4.01 -2.69 -5.44
N GLN A 182 -4.11 -3.95 -5.85
CA GLN A 182 -3.28 -4.58 -6.90
C GLN A 182 -1.76 -4.54 -6.66
N ALA A 183 -1.30 -4.25 -5.44
CA ALA A 183 0.12 -4.26 -5.12
C ALA A 183 0.67 -5.70 -5.14
N ASP A 184 1.93 -5.85 -5.57
CA ASP A 184 2.65 -7.13 -5.54
C ASP A 184 3.57 -7.18 -4.33
N GLY A 185 3.06 -7.68 -3.20
CA GLY A 185 3.77 -7.83 -1.93
C GLY A 185 4.15 -9.27 -1.60
N ARG A 186 4.47 -10.09 -2.61
CA ARG A 186 4.96 -11.47 -2.37
C ARG A 186 6.17 -11.47 -1.45
N GLU A 187 6.13 -12.34 -0.45
CA GLU A 187 7.20 -12.48 0.57
C GLU A 187 7.48 -11.18 1.37
N ALA A 188 6.56 -10.20 1.35
CA ALA A 188 6.68 -8.99 2.15
C ALA A 188 6.53 -9.29 3.64
N ASP A 189 7.28 -8.56 4.47
CA ASP A 189 7.21 -8.66 5.92
C ASP A 189 6.49 -7.44 6.53
N PHE A 190 5.24 -7.63 6.93
CA PHE A 190 4.40 -6.67 7.64
C PHE A 190 4.26 -7.02 9.13
N SER A 191 5.20 -7.78 9.71
CA SER A 191 5.09 -8.21 11.11
C SER A 191 5.00 -7.01 12.07
N GLY A 192 3.99 -7.01 12.94
CA GLY A 192 3.69 -5.92 13.88
C GLY A 192 3.20 -4.62 13.23
N ALA A 193 2.95 -4.60 11.92
CA ALA A 193 2.47 -3.41 11.23
C ALA A 193 1.00 -3.08 11.56
N ASP A 194 0.66 -1.80 11.48
CA ASP A 194 -0.72 -1.33 11.56
C ASP A 194 -1.30 -1.20 10.14
N LEU A 195 -2.17 -2.11 9.74
CA LEU A 195 -2.89 -2.12 8.47
C LEU A 195 -4.38 -1.81 8.64
N ARG A 196 -4.78 -1.20 9.76
CA ARG A 196 -6.19 -0.88 10.01
C ARG A 196 -6.76 -0.02 8.89
N GLU A 197 -7.96 -0.33 8.44
CA GLU A 197 -8.67 0.42 7.38
C GLU A 197 -7.91 0.52 6.04
N SER A 198 -6.86 -0.29 5.83
CA SER A 198 -6.16 -0.36 4.55
C SER A 198 -6.95 -1.20 3.52
N THR A 199 -6.58 -1.06 2.24
CA THR A 199 -7.22 -1.79 1.14
C THR A 199 -6.22 -2.73 0.46
N LEU A 200 -6.58 -4.02 0.32
CA LEU A 200 -5.80 -5.06 -0.36
C LEU A 200 -6.54 -5.66 -1.56
N ASP A 201 -7.49 -4.93 -2.15
CA ASP A 201 -8.26 -5.41 -3.32
C ASP A 201 -7.33 -5.84 -4.46
N GLY A 202 -7.45 -7.09 -4.93
CA GLY A 202 -6.58 -7.67 -5.95
C GLY A 202 -5.08 -7.73 -5.63
N ALA A 203 -4.64 -7.53 -4.38
CA ALA A 203 -3.23 -7.56 -4.02
C ALA A 203 -2.63 -8.99 -4.09
N HIS A 204 -1.37 -9.12 -4.48
CA HIS A 204 -0.66 -10.41 -4.48
C HIS A 204 0.27 -10.48 -3.26
N LEU A 205 -0.10 -11.30 -2.27
CA LEU A 205 0.54 -11.37 -0.96
C LEU A 205 0.91 -12.81 -0.59
N TYR A 206 1.19 -13.63 -1.60
CA TYR A 206 1.66 -14.99 -1.43
C TYR A 206 2.90 -15.03 -0.51
N MET A 207 2.85 -15.86 0.52
CA MET A 207 3.90 -15.99 1.56
C MET A 207 4.25 -14.68 2.31
N ALA A 208 3.37 -13.68 2.31
CA ALA A 208 3.56 -12.49 3.12
C ALA A 208 3.40 -12.79 4.63
N ARG A 209 4.09 -12.02 5.47
CA ARG A 209 4.02 -12.15 6.93
C ARG A 209 3.28 -10.98 7.54
N PHE A 210 2.29 -11.28 8.36
CA PHE A 210 1.45 -10.34 9.13
C PHE A 210 1.49 -10.67 10.62
N ARG A 211 2.58 -11.30 11.10
CA ARG A 211 2.64 -11.76 12.49
C ARG A 211 2.47 -10.59 13.46
N GLY A 212 1.47 -10.66 14.34
CA GLY A 212 1.16 -9.61 15.31
C GLY A 212 0.70 -8.29 14.69
N ALA A 213 0.38 -8.25 13.39
CA ALA A 213 -0.12 -7.05 12.72
C ALA A 213 -1.58 -6.75 13.11
N ASP A 214 -1.99 -5.49 12.99
CA ASP A 214 -3.40 -5.10 13.16
C ASP A 214 -4.05 -4.85 11.80
N LEU A 215 -5.02 -5.68 11.44
CA LEU A 215 -5.78 -5.63 10.20
C LEU A 215 -7.27 -5.32 10.46
N THR A 216 -7.59 -4.71 11.61
CA THR A 216 -8.98 -4.35 11.94
C THR A 216 -9.55 -3.37 10.91
N GLY A 217 -10.73 -3.66 10.36
CA GLY A 217 -11.35 -2.83 9.33
C GLY A 217 -10.70 -2.92 7.94
N LEU A 218 -9.80 -3.88 7.72
CA LEU A 218 -9.19 -4.14 6.42
C LEU A 218 -10.26 -4.41 5.35
N THR A 219 -10.07 -3.83 4.16
CA THR A 219 -10.93 -4.07 2.98
C THR A 219 -10.18 -4.92 1.95
N ILE A 220 -10.77 -6.05 1.53
CA ILE A 220 -10.14 -7.00 0.58
C ILE A 220 -10.83 -7.06 -0.79
N GLY A 221 -11.75 -6.14 -1.10
CA GLY A 221 -12.36 -6.01 -2.44
C GLY A 221 -13.25 -7.17 -2.90
N LEU A 222 -13.45 -8.19 -2.07
CA LEU A 222 -14.37 -9.29 -2.33
C LEU A 222 -15.82 -8.78 -2.19
N THR A 223 -16.39 -8.24 -3.27
CA THR A 223 -17.82 -7.98 -3.29
C THR A 223 -18.55 -9.34 -3.22
N SER A 224 -19.49 -9.45 -2.28
CA SER A 224 -20.25 -10.66 -1.93
C SER A 224 -21.12 -11.27 -3.06
N THR A 225 -20.90 -10.86 -4.30
CA THR A 225 -21.68 -11.20 -5.50
C THR A 225 -21.07 -12.31 -6.33
N SER A 226 -19.87 -12.81 -6.02
CA SER A 226 -19.32 -13.98 -6.72
C SER A 226 -19.90 -15.26 -6.11
N PRO A 227 -20.58 -16.12 -6.90
CA PRO A 227 -21.04 -17.41 -6.45
C PRO A 227 -19.88 -18.22 -5.88
N ILE A 228 -20.08 -18.79 -4.69
CA ILE A 228 -19.18 -19.77 -4.08
C ILE A 228 -19.01 -20.91 -5.10
N GLY A 229 -17.81 -21.07 -5.66
CA GLY A 229 -17.46 -22.23 -6.48
C GLY A 229 -17.24 -22.02 -7.98
N ASP A 230 -16.99 -20.79 -8.46
CA ASP A 230 -16.48 -20.60 -9.83
C ASP A 230 -14.94 -20.66 -9.88
N PRO A 231 -14.32 -21.74 -10.43
CA PRO A 231 -12.88 -21.84 -10.59
C PRO A 231 -12.32 -21.04 -11.79
N ALA A 232 -13.18 -20.41 -12.61
CA ALA A 232 -12.78 -19.71 -13.84
C ALA A 232 -12.87 -18.18 -13.76
N GLY A 233 -13.43 -17.61 -12.69
CA GLY A 233 -13.42 -16.16 -12.44
C GLY A 233 -12.18 -15.77 -11.66
N GLY A 234 -11.23 -15.08 -12.30
CA GLY A 234 -10.03 -14.56 -11.63
C GLY A 234 -10.39 -13.90 -10.30
N SER A 235 -9.81 -14.42 -9.21
CA SER A 235 -9.99 -13.92 -7.86
C SER A 235 -9.83 -12.40 -7.88
N ARG A 236 -10.94 -11.67 -7.72
CA ARG A 236 -10.87 -10.22 -7.52
C ARG A 236 -10.30 -9.89 -6.13
N GLY A 237 -10.38 -10.83 -5.18
CA GLY A 237 -9.75 -10.67 -3.87
C GLY A 237 -8.25 -10.93 -3.89
N PRO A 238 -7.56 -10.55 -2.81
CA PRO A 238 -6.13 -10.74 -2.68
C PRO A 238 -5.73 -12.21 -2.70
N ASP A 239 -4.58 -12.50 -3.31
CA ASP A 239 -3.91 -13.79 -3.17
C ASP A 239 -3.14 -13.83 -1.85
N LEU A 240 -3.77 -14.41 -0.82
CA LEU A 240 -3.23 -14.53 0.54
C LEU A 240 -2.65 -15.93 0.82
N ARG A 241 -2.44 -16.78 -0.18
CA ARG A 241 -2.04 -18.18 0.04
C ARG A 241 -0.67 -18.28 0.74
N LEU A 242 -0.59 -19.21 1.69
CA LEU A 242 0.59 -19.46 2.53
C LEU A 242 1.05 -18.25 3.36
N ALA A 243 0.17 -17.28 3.60
CA ALA A 243 0.49 -16.14 4.44
C ALA A 243 0.47 -16.50 5.94
N ASP A 244 1.28 -15.77 6.73
CA ASP A 244 1.37 -15.94 8.18
C ASP A 244 0.68 -14.79 8.92
N PHE A 245 -0.49 -15.04 9.47
CA PHE A 245 -1.29 -14.16 10.32
C PHE A 245 -1.19 -14.52 11.80
N SER A 246 -0.13 -15.23 12.24
CA SER A 246 0.03 -15.60 13.66
C SER A 246 -0.07 -14.36 14.56
N GLU A 247 -0.83 -14.45 15.63
CA GLU A 247 -1.03 -13.36 16.61
C GLU A 247 -1.65 -12.07 16.02
N ALA A 248 -2.13 -12.08 14.77
CA ALA A 248 -2.70 -10.90 14.13
C ALA A 248 -4.06 -10.51 14.70
N GLN A 249 -4.35 -9.21 14.72
CA GLN A 249 -5.63 -8.64 15.13
C GLN A 249 -6.51 -8.44 13.90
N MET A 250 -7.60 -9.18 13.80
CA MET A 250 -8.46 -9.25 12.61
C MET A 250 -9.94 -9.29 12.99
N SER A 251 -10.30 -8.61 14.08
CA SER A 251 -11.69 -8.63 14.57
C SER A 251 -12.63 -7.95 13.58
N GLY A 252 -13.75 -8.61 13.27
CA GLY A 252 -14.77 -8.08 12.35
C GLY A 252 -14.35 -7.98 10.88
N VAL A 253 -13.19 -8.50 10.47
CA VAL A 253 -12.75 -8.46 9.07
C VAL A 253 -13.70 -9.27 8.18
N ASP A 254 -13.95 -8.81 6.96
CA ASP A 254 -14.64 -9.60 5.94
C ASP A 254 -13.62 -10.36 5.09
N LEU A 255 -13.63 -11.68 5.22
CA LEU A 255 -12.85 -12.66 4.48
C LEU A 255 -13.78 -13.65 3.75
N SER A 256 -15.02 -13.25 3.45
CA SER A 256 -16.00 -14.12 2.80
C SER A 256 -15.52 -14.56 1.40
N GLY A 257 -15.56 -15.87 1.15
CA GLY A 257 -15.08 -16.48 -0.09
C GLY A 257 -13.57 -16.43 -0.31
N ALA A 258 -12.78 -15.92 0.64
CA ALA A 258 -11.33 -15.78 0.49
C ALA A 258 -10.63 -17.14 0.30
N SER A 259 -9.57 -17.15 -0.52
CA SER A 259 -8.66 -18.30 -0.63
C SER A 259 -7.55 -18.20 0.40
N LEU A 260 -7.63 -19.02 1.44
CA LEU A 260 -6.78 -18.97 2.63
C LEU A 260 -6.16 -20.34 2.95
N SER A 261 -6.10 -21.23 1.96
CA SER A 261 -5.60 -22.60 2.15
C SER A 261 -4.11 -22.60 2.50
N GLY A 262 -3.76 -23.36 3.54
CA GLY A 262 -2.38 -23.46 4.04
C GLY A 262 -1.89 -22.23 4.82
N ASN A 263 -2.77 -21.28 5.13
CA ASN A 263 -2.39 -20.11 5.92
C ASN A 263 -2.18 -20.45 7.40
N VAL A 264 -1.48 -19.57 8.10
CA VAL A 264 -1.21 -19.69 9.53
C VAL A 264 -1.92 -18.58 10.28
N PHE A 265 -2.80 -18.92 11.23
CA PHE A 265 -3.56 -18.02 12.08
C PHE A 265 -3.35 -18.36 13.58
N VAL A 266 -2.19 -18.90 13.92
CA VAL A 266 -1.88 -19.35 15.29
C VAL A 266 -2.05 -18.19 16.27
N ALA A 267 -2.92 -18.35 17.26
CA ALA A 267 -3.27 -17.31 18.23
C ALA A 267 -3.78 -15.98 17.65
N ALA A 268 -4.24 -15.95 16.39
CA ALA A 268 -4.86 -14.78 15.78
C ALA A 268 -6.23 -14.45 16.42
N VAL A 269 -6.64 -13.19 16.35
CA VAL A 269 -7.91 -12.69 16.89
C VAL A 269 -8.87 -12.34 15.76
N LEU A 270 -9.82 -13.23 15.50
CA LEU A 270 -10.82 -13.16 14.43
C LEU A 270 -12.24 -13.01 14.98
N THR A 271 -12.38 -12.48 16.20
CA THR A 271 -13.67 -12.31 16.87
C THR A 271 -14.63 -11.51 15.97
N GLY A 272 -15.79 -12.09 15.66
CA GLY A 272 -16.80 -11.46 14.81
C GLY A 272 -16.46 -11.36 13.32
N ALA A 273 -15.36 -11.96 12.85
CA ALA A 273 -14.99 -11.95 11.43
C ALA A 273 -16.01 -12.72 10.55
N ASN A 274 -16.14 -12.31 9.29
CA ASN A 274 -16.94 -13.00 8.28
C ASN A 274 -16.04 -13.89 7.42
N LEU A 275 -16.13 -15.21 7.58
CA LEU A 275 -15.40 -16.23 6.81
C LEU A 275 -16.36 -17.11 6.00
N ARG A 276 -17.55 -16.59 5.64
CA ARG A 276 -18.56 -17.35 4.90
C ARG A 276 -17.99 -17.84 3.57
N GLY A 277 -18.09 -19.15 3.32
CA GLY A 277 -17.60 -19.75 2.06
C GLY A 277 -16.08 -19.71 1.87
N ALA A 278 -15.29 -19.32 2.87
CA ALA A 278 -13.84 -19.24 2.76
C ALA A 278 -13.20 -20.62 2.55
N GLN A 279 -12.12 -20.66 1.76
CA GLN A 279 -11.33 -21.86 1.51
C GLN A 279 -10.19 -21.93 2.53
N LEU A 280 -10.36 -22.75 3.58
CA LEU A 280 -9.51 -22.83 4.77
C LEU A 280 -8.84 -24.21 4.93
N GLN A 281 -8.69 -24.96 3.83
CA GLN A 281 -8.08 -26.29 3.87
C GLN A 281 -6.64 -26.22 4.37
N GLN A 282 -6.26 -27.16 5.24
CA GLN A 282 -4.90 -27.25 5.81
C GLN A 282 -4.41 -25.97 6.52
N THR A 283 -5.33 -25.12 7.00
CA THR A 283 -5.00 -23.89 7.73
C THR A 283 -4.70 -24.20 9.19
N ASP A 284 -3.78 -23.47 9.81
CA ASP A 284 -3.51 -23.58 11.25
C ASP A 284 -4.19 -22.45 12.04
N PHE A 285 -5.29 -22.78 12.72
CA PHE A 285 -6.01 -21.92 13.67
C PHE A 285 -5.72 -22.27 15.13
N SER A 286 -4.62 -22.96 15.44
CA SER A 286 -4.36 -23.38 16.82
C SER A 286 -4.28 -22.18 17.77
N ARG A 287 -5.02 -22.25 18.87
CA ARG A 287 -5.20 -21.17 19.87
C ARG A 287 -5.83 -19.88 19.33
N ALA A 288 -6.37 -19.87 18.12
CA ALA A 288 -7.04 -18.70 17.55
C ALA A 288 -8.33 -18.36 18.30
N ARG A 289 -8.68 -17.07 18.34
CA ARG A 289 -9.94 -16.56 18.88
C ARG A 289 -10.93 -16.34 17.74
N LEU A 290 -11.88 -17.25 17.60
CA LEU A 290 -12.90 -17.29 16.56
C LEU A 290 -14.31 -17.07 17.13
N GLN A 291 -14.44 -16.36 18.27
CA GLN A 291 -15.75 -16.18 18.89
C GLN A 291 -16.63 -15.31 17.99
N ARG A 292 -17.90 -15.68 17.84
CA ARG A 292 -18.87 -14.97 16.98
C ARG A 292 -18.48 -14.86 15.50
N THR A 293 -17.48 -15.62 15.05
CA THR A 293 -17.07 -15.66 13.64
C THR A 293 -18.14 -16.39 12.82
N ASP A 294 -18.41 -15.91 11.61
CA ASP A 294 -19.30 -16.61 10.66
C ASP A 294 -18.49 -17.49 9.72
N LEU A 295 -18.53 -18.80 9.95
CA LEU A 295 -17.88 -19.84 9.13
C LEU A 295 -18.89 -20.57 8.24
N THR A 296 -20.08 -20.01 7.99
CA THR A 296 -21.11 -20.66 7.18
C THR A 296 -20.55 -21.08 5.81
N ARG A 297 -20.66 -22.36 5.45
CA ARG A 297 -20.11 -22.94 4.20
C ARG A 297 -18.59 -22.84 4.03
N ALA A 298 -17.84 -22.54 5.08
CA ALA A 298 -16.38 -22.53 5.02
C ALA A 298 -15.82 -23.96 4.88
N ARG A 299 -14.69 -24.11 4.20
CA ARG A 299 -14.01 -25.40 3.98
C ARG A 299 -12.78 -25.52 4.85
N LEU A 300 -12.88 -26.18 6.00
CA LEU A 300 -11.84 -26.37 7.01
C LEU A 300 -11.17 -27.76 6.95
N VAL A 301 -11.25 -28.45 5.80
CA VAL A 301 -10.72 -29.81 5.63
C VAL A 301 -9.24 -29.90 6.04
N GLY A 302 -8.93 -30.81 6.96
CA GLY A 302 -7.57 -31.05 7.45
C GLY A 302 -6.92 -29.88 8.19
N SER A 303 -7.70 -28.89 8.63
CA SER A 303 -7.19 -27.74 9.38
C SER A 303 -6.88 -28.09 10.84
N ASN A 304 -5.97 -27.33 11.46
CA ASN A 304 -5.63 -27.46 12.88
C ASN A 304 -6.38 -26.39 13.68
N LEU A 305 -7.35 -26.78 14.50
CA LEU A 305 -8.13 -25.90 15.38
C LEU A 305 -7.86 -26.21 16.87
N ARG A 306 -6.70 -26.81 17.19
CA ARG A 306 -6.38 -27.20 18.57
C ARG A 306 -6.44 -25.98 19.51
N ALA A 307 -7.17 -26.12 20.62
CA ALA A 307 -7.38 -25.06 21.60
C ALA A 307 -7.95 -23.74 21.02
N ALA A 308 -8.57 -23.77 19.83
CA ALA A 308 -9.25 -22.61 19.27
C ALA A 308 -10.54 -22.30 20.04
N ASP A 309 -10.89 -21.01 20.12
CA ASP A 309 -12.09 -20.55 20.80
C ASP A 309 -13.18 -20.17 19.78
N LEU A 310 -14.10 -21.09 19.51
CA LEU A 310 -15.20 -20.97 18.53
C LEU A 310 -16.54 -20.65 19.22
N ARG A 311 -16.52 -20.12 20.45
CA ARG A 311 -17.76 -19.85 21.18
C ARG A 311 -18.65 -18.87 20.42
N GLU A 312 -19.94 -19.15 20.37
CA GLU A 312 -20.93 -18.33 19.65
C GLU A 312 -20.66 -18.20 18.12
N ALA A 313 -19.74 -18.99 17.54
CA ALA A 313 -19.47 -18.98 16.10
C ALA A 313 -20.63 -19.61 15.30
N THR A 314 -20.82 -19.18 14.05
CA THR A 314 -21.80 -19.82 13.14
C THR A 314 -21.09 -20.80 12.23
N LEU A 315 -21.44 -22.09 12.35
CA LEU A 315 -20.77 -23.22 11.69
C LEU A 315 -21.69 -23.96 10.69
N VAL A 316 -22.80 -23.34 10.29
CA VAL A 316 -23.80 -23.97 9.42
C VAL A 316 -23.18 -24.36 8.07
N ALA A 317 -23.34 -25.62 7.68
CA ALA A 317 -22.76 -26.21 6.46
C ALA A 317 -21.23 -26.03 6.31
N ALA A 318 -20.49 -25.82 7.40
CA ALA A 318 -19.04 -25.79 7.38
C ALA A 318 -18.47 -27.22 7.29
N ASP A 319 -17.45 -27.41 6.46
CA ASP A 319 -16.80 -28.71 6.27
C ASP A 319 -15.55 -28.82 7.14
N PHE A 320 -15.62 -29.63 8.18
CA PHE A 320 -14.53 -29.88 9.13
C PHE A 320 -13.87 -31.26 8.95
N SER A 321 -14.02 -31.88 7.77
CA SER A 321 -13.50 -33.24 7.51
C SER A 321 -12.00 -33.32 7.81
N GLY A 322 -11.60 -34.21 8.73
CA GLY A 322 -10.20 -34.39 9.13
C GLY A 322 -9.57 -33.23 9.89
N ALA A 323 -10.35 -32.24 10.35
CA ALA A 323 -9.84 -31.15 11.17
C ALA A 323 -9.51 -31.60 12.60
N ASP A 324 -8.45 -31.06 13.20
CA ASP A 324 -8.08 -31.32 14.59
C ASP A 324 -8.71 -30.29 15.53
N LEU A 325 -9.72 -30.71 16.29
CA LEU A 325 -10.45 -29.88 17.26
C LEU A 325 -10.10 -30.22 18.72
N THR A 326 -8.95 -30.86 18.96
CA THR A 326 -8.51 -31.18 20.33
C THR A 326 -8.49 -29.92 21.19
N ASP A 327 -9.17 -29.95 22.34
CA ASP A 327 -9.30 -28.84 23.30
C ASP A 327 -9.99 -27.57 22.76
N ALA A 328 -10.63 -27.63 21.59
CA ALA A 328 -11.38 -26.51 21.05
C ALA A 328 -12.65 -26.21 21.89
N ARG A 329 -13.01 -24.94 21.99
CA ARG A 329 -14.20 -24.49 22.74
C ARG A 329 -15.33 -24.16 21.78
N LEU A 330 -16.44 -24.88 21.89
CA LEU A 330 -17.59 -24.76 20.99
C LEU A 330 -18.87 -24.30 21.72
N ASP A 331 -18.76 -23.77 22.94
CA ASP A 331 -19.93 -23.33 23.71
C ASP A 331 -20.74 -22.29 22.93
N ASP A 332 -22.04 -22.54 22.79
CA ASP A 332 -23.01 -21.69 22.09
C ASP A 332 -22.76 -21.50 20.59
N ALA A 333 -21.88 -22.31 19.97
CA ALA A 333 -21.71 -22.32 18.52
C ALA A 333 -23.01 -22.80 17.83
N VAL A 334 -23.38 -22.12 16.75
CA VAL A 334 -24.58 -22.40 15.95
C VAL A 334 -24.23 -23.41 14.86
N VAL A 335 -24.89 -24.56 14.84
CA VAL A 335 -24.70 -25.63 13.85
C VAL A 335 -25.99 -25.89 13.07
N GLY A 336 -25.89 -26.55 11.91
CA GLY A 336 -27.04 -27.14 11.23
C GLY A 336 -27.39 -28.50 11.84
N ARG A 337 -28.68 -28.85 11.92
CA ARG A 337 -29.13 -30.13 12.51
C ARG A 337 -28.54 -31.34 11.81
N LEU A 338 -28.57 -31.36 10.48
CA LEU A 338 -28.05 -32.47 9.67
C LEU A 338 -26.52 -32.44 9.66
N ASP A 339 -25.94 -31.26 9.42
CA ASP A 339 -24.50 -31.03 9.36
C ASP A 339 -23.76 -31.56 10.60
N TRP A 340 -24.31 -31.38 11.80
CA TRP A 340 -23.69 -31.88 13.03
C TRP A 340 -23.55 -33.41 13.05
N PHE A 341 -24.56 -34.13 12.59
CA PHE A 341 -24.53 -35.60 12.60
C PHE A 341 -23.64 -36.14 11.49
N ASP A 342 -23.67 -35.53 10.30
CA ASP A 342 -22.77 -35.86 9.20
C ASP A 342 -21.32 -35.60 9.63
N TRP A 343 -21.06 -34.45 10.26
CA TRP A 343 -19.77 -34.11 10.84
C TRP A 343 -19.27 -35.12 11.88
N LEU A 344 -20.14 -35.54 12.81
CA LEU A 344 -19.79 -36.58 13.77
C LEU A 344 -19.47 -37.91 13.08
N ALA A 345 -20.15 -38.28 11.99
CA ALA A 345 -19.88 -39.53 11.28
C ALA A 345 -18.48 -39.51 10.60
N ASP A 346 -18.07 -38.37 10.06
CA ASP A 346 -16.79 -38.19 9.36
C ASP A 346 -15.57 -38.17 10.31
N LEU A 347 -15.78 -37.88 11.59
CA LEU A 347 -14.75 -37.90 12.65
C LEU A 347 -14.42 -39.32 13.19
N SER A 348 -14.74 -40.36 12.43
CA SER A 348 -14.43 -41.75 12.79
C SER A 348 -12.92 -42.08 12.77
N SER A 349 -12.08 -41.16 12.30
CA SER A 349 -10.61 -41.30 12.22
C SER A 349 -9.88 -40.29 13.14
N PRO A 350 -8.73 -40.67 13.74
CA PRO A 350 -7.95 -39.80 14.64
C PRO A 350 -7.52 -38.48 13.96
N PRO A 351 -7.33 -37.36 14.71
CA PRO A 351 -6.94 -37.30 16.13
C PRO A 351 -8.07 -37.23 17.17
N VAL A 352 -9.30 -36.89 16.79
CA VAL A 352 -10.42 -36.75 17.74
C VAL A 352 -11.46 -37.84 17.47
N ARG A 353 -11.79 -38.65 18.47
CA ARG A 353 -12.81 -39.72 18.31
C ARG A 353 -14.20 -39.15 18.52
N ILE A 354 -15.17 -39.61 17.72
CA ILE A 354 -16.62 -39.32 17.86
C ILE A 354 -17.10 -39.45 19.32
N GLY A 355 -16.61 -40.47 20.02
CA GLY A 355 -16.95 -40.73 21.43
C GLY A 355 -16.51 -39.63 22.39
N ASP A 356 -15.44 -38.89 22.08
CA ASP A 356 -14.93 -37.83 22.95
C ASP A 356 -15.72 -36.53 22.75
N LEU A 357 -16.04 -36.17 21.51
CA LEU A 357 -16.85 -34.99 21.19
C LEU A 357 -18.31 -35.13 21.62
N SER A 358 -18.92 -36.30 21.41
CA SER A 358 -20.31 -36.57 21.83
C SER A 358 -20.49 -36.62 23.36
N ARG A 359 -19.41 -36.86 24.12
CA ARG A 359 -19.38 -36.74 25.59
C ARG A 359 -19.18 -35.31 26.06
N GLN A 360 -18.52 -34.47 25.27
CA GLN A 360 -18.24 -33.09 25.62
C GLN A 360 -19.37 -32.14 25.24
N TRP A 361 -20.09 -32.40 24.16
CA TRP A 361 -21.04 -31.46 23.57
C TRP A 361 -22.40 -32.11 23.31
N ARG A 362 -23.48 -31.36 23.52
CA ARG A 362 -24.83 -31.72 23.10
C ARG A 362 -25.42 -30.62 22.22
N VAL A 363 -26.18 -31.02 21.21
CA VAL A 363 -26.98 -30.08 20.42
C VAL A 363 -28.28 -29.79 21.14
N VAL A 364 -28.57 -28.51 21.37
CA VAL A 364 -29.83 -28.03 21.94
C VAL A 364 -30.54 -27.19 20.90
N GLU A 365 -31.84 -27.42 20.75
CA GLU A 365 -32.71 -26.62 19.91
C GLU A 365 -33.06 -25.31 20.63
N ASP A 366 -32.76 -24.18 20.00
CA ASP A 366 -33.12 -22.84 20.47
C ASP A 366 -34.13 -22.22 19.50
N GLN A 367 -35.32 -21.93 20.02
CA GLN A 367 -36.41 -21.34 19.27
C GLN A 367 -36.27 -19.82 19.32
N VAL A 368 -35.78 -19.23 18.24
CA VAL A 368 -35.61 -17.77 18.15
C VAL A 368 -36.99 -17.13 18.03
N THR A 369 -37.19 -15.97 18.67
CA THR A 369 -38.43 -15.19 18.63
C THR A 369 -38.93 -14.83 17.23
N THR A 370 -38.09 -14.97 16.20
CA THR A 370 -38.43 -14.77 14.78
C THR A 370 -39.06 -15.99 14.10
N GLY A 371 -39.18 -17.13 14.80
CA GLY A 371 -39.71 -18.40 14.25
C GLY A 371 -38.66 -19.28 13.58
N ASP A 372 -37.40 -18.85 13.52
CA ASP A 372 -36.28 -19.65 13.02
C ASP A 372 -35.74 -20.58 14.11
N THR A 373 -35.60 -21.85 13.80
CA THR A 373 -34.98 -22.84 14.69
C THR A 373 -33.46 -22.80 14.53
N ARG A 374 -32.72 -22.56 15.62
CA ARG A 374 -31.26 -22.66 15.66
C ARG A 374 -30.83 -23.84 16.52
N PHE A 375 -29.71 -24.46 16.18
CA PHE A 375 -29.14 -25.56 16.94
C PHE A 375 -27.84 -25.10 17.56
N LEU A 376 -27.75 -25.12 18.88
CA LEU A 376 -26.62 -24.63 19.66
C LEU A 376 -25.85 -25.80 20.27
N LEU A 377 -24.52 -25.70 20.28
CA LEU A 377 -23.67 -26.61 21.03
C LEU A 377 -23.57 -26.16 22.49
N LYS A 378 -23.93 -27.03 23.43
CA LYS A 378 -23.77 -26.81 24.87
C LYS A 378 -22.79 -27.81 25.44
N SER A 379 -21.86 -27.35 26.27
CA SER A 379 -20.95 -28.25 26.98
C SER A 379 -21.71 -29.14 27.96
N GLN A 380 -21.37 -30.41 27.98
CA GLN A 380 -21.83 -31.38 28.97
C GLN A 380 -20.89 -31.33 30.19
N SER A 381 -20.84 -30.20 30.90
CA SER A 381 -20.31 -30.24 32.27
C SER A 381 -21.35 -30.92 33.17
N PRO A 382 -20.95 -31.76 34.16
CA PRO A 382 -21.89 -32.30 35.11
C PRO A 382 -22.49 -31.13 35.88
N SER A 383 -23.78 -30.88 35.66
CA SER A 383 -24.54 -30.02 36.55
C SER A 383 -24.34 -30.57 37.96
N THR A 384 -23.68 -29.80 38.84
CA THR A 384 -23.80 -30.00 40.28
C THR A 384 -25.28 -30.21 40.57
N PRO A 385 -25.69 -31.33 41.20
CA PRO A 385 -27.09 -31.51 41.51
C PRO A 385 -27.47 -30.36 42.43
N THR A 386 -28.44 -29.57 41.99
CA THR A 386 -29.19 -28.66 42.85
C THR A 386 -29.78 -29.54 43.94
N THR A 387 -29.15 -29.57 45.12
CA THR A 387 -29.79 -30.03 46.34
C THR A 387 -30.95 -29.09 46.59
N THR A 388 -32.12 -29.43 46.06
CA THR A 388 -33.39 -29.05 46.66
C THR A 388 -33.41 -29.71 48.02
N GLY A 389 -33.09 -28.92 49.05
CA GLY A 389 -33.44 -29.26 50.41
C GLY A 389 -34.94 -29.07 50.56
N ASP A 390 -35.62 -30.15 50.97
CA ASP A 390 -36.80 -30.15 51.81
C ASP A 390 -36.57 -31.20 52.91
#